data_AF-A0A9E5L3K4-F1
#
_entry.id   AF-A0A9E5L3K4-F1
#
_cell.length_a   1.000
_cell.length_b   1.000
_cell.length_c   1.000
_cell.angle_alpha   90.00
_cell.angle_beta   90.00
_cell.angle_gamma   90.00
#
_symmetry.space_group_name_H-M   'P 1'
#
loop_
_entity.id
_entity.type
_entity.pdbx_description
1 polymer ?
#
loop_
_entity_poly.entity_id
_entity_poly.type
_entity_poly.pdbx_seq_one_letter_code
_entity_poly.pdbx_strand_id
1 'polypeptide(L)'
;MMSVNRKIHTVIKTVFVILALTAGFSAMKPSIAFAVHCCSEGRCGCSRCCGHIGKCSSLCTCTSTNETGKPSNPSTTLGHITKKFSDHRTWLVDVILKDSAPGNPEGLFAAMQLMTNQLTVIGMQQVQAIGMFFDAKHQLETQRIFQVMTAQAHRKYQISEALCLVGTNTRGLAASSRLSDLATATIAKRSVDRLLLNGDLISTDGPLSDKASRLADYILKYCNPKDNGGNLKSLCMKGDSLRDPLDMNRDIDYAGTLASPLTLDIDFSSTDPDNPSKDEEAVFALMSNLIGHEVNQPISEPNLVTDDNTQIYSQGYLALMDSRALAAKKSVAINALASAAGIKAKGPEGVDPYMYAIIEQLGTSLTPAQIEEMLGRNMSYHARMEVLTKIANQDVDSITSLMENPDNVARRDVALLALELIQKSDTRRIFNRTEMTAAMMLETALMREQERLTGIIKPTTGSNRSGAF
;
A
#
# COMPACT_ATOMS: atom_id res chain seq x y z
N MET A 1 33.46 37.30 -1.81
CA MET A 1 33.36 38.01 -0.50
C MET A 1 34.66 38.64 0.02
N MET A 2 35.85 38.42 -0.58
CA MET A 2 37.12 38.97 -0.09
C MET A 2 37.52 40.38 -0.61
N SER A 3 36.82 40.95 -1.60
CA SER A 3 37.19 42.25 -2.19
C SER A 3 36.64 43.47 -1.43
N VAL A 4 35.57 43.30 -0.66
CA VAL A 4 34.90 44.40 0.05
C VAL A 4 35.66 44.84 1.31
N ASN A 5 36.42 43.92 1.94
CA ASN A 5 37.12 44.20 3.20
C ASN A 5 38.35 45.13 3.06
N ARG A 6 38.95 45.24 1.87
CA ARG A 6 40.12 46.12 1.67
C ARG A 6 39.77 47.61 1.61
N LYS A 7 38.59 47.95 1.08
CA LYS A 7 38.17 49.37 0.95
C LYS A 7 37.76 49.99 2.28
N ILE A 8 37.20 49.21 3.20
CA ILE A 8 36.79 49.70 4.54
C ILE A 8 38.01 50.09 5.38
N HIS A 9 39.11 49.34 5.29
CA HIS A 9 40.32 49.64 6.06
C HIS A 9 41.05 50.92 5.61
N THR A 10 40.92 51.31 4.33
CA THR A 10 41.55 52.53 3.79
C THR A 10 40.78 53.80 4.18
N VAL A 11 39.45 53.70 4.30
CA VAL A 11 38.59 54.82 4.72
C VAL A 11 38.74 55.10 6.22
N ILE A 12 38.87 54.06 7.06
CA ILE A 12 39.07 54.25 8.51
C ILE A 12 40.43 54.94 8.80
N LYS A 13 41.49 54.60 8.05
CA LYS A 13 42.81 55.26 8.22
C LYS A 13 42.82 56.73 7.80
N THR A 14 42.05 57.10 6.79
CA THR A 14 41.99 58.49 6.31
C THR A 14 41.15 59.39 7.23
N VAL A 15 40.08 58.88 7.82
CA VAL A 15 39.27 59.63 8.80
C VAL A 15 40.05 59.87 10.11
N PHE A 16 40.88 58.92 10.57
CA PHE A 16 41.69 59.09 11.79
C PHE A 16 42.78 60.16 11.65
N VAL A 17 43.36 60.33 10.45
CA VAL A 17 44.39 61.36 10.17
C VAL A 17 43.77 62.76 10.13
N ILE A 18 42.53 62.91 9.65
CA ILE A 18 41.84 64.20 9.60
C ILE A 18 41.35 64.63 11.00
N LEU A 19 40.97 63.69 11.86
CA LEU A 19 40.60 63.98 13.25
C LEU A 19 41.80 64.34 14.13
N ALA A 20 42.99 63.79 13.84
CA ALA A 20 44.23 64.17 14.52
C ALA A 20 44.73 65.58 14.13
N LEU A 21 44.44 66.03 12.90
CA LEU A 21 44.82 67.37 12.41
C LEU A 21 43.91 68.49 12.94
N THR A 22 42.68 68.19 13.34
CA THR A 22 41.72 69.18 13.86
C THR A 22 41.82 69.39 15.37
N ALA A 23 42.41 68.46 16.12
CA ALA A 23 42.70 68.62 17.55
C ALA A 23 44.00 69.39 17.85
N GLY A 24 44.78 69.78 16.84
CA GLY A 24 46.07 70.47 16.98
C GLY A 24 46.02 72.01 17.03
N PHE A 25 44.86 72.62 16.80
CA PHE A 25 44.68 74.08 16.74
C PHE A 25 44.11 74.67 18.04
N SER A 26 44.74 74.38 19.17
CA SER A 26 44.41 75.06 20.44
C SER A 26 45.65 75.26 21.31
N ALA A 27 46.57 76.10 20.84
CA ALA A 27 47.66 76.63 21.64
C ALA A 27 48.21 77.97 21.10
N MET A 28 47.35 78.89 20.66
CA MET A 28 47.76 80.30 20.56
C MET A 28 47.58 80.95 21.93
N LYS A 29 48.70 81.08 22.65
CA LYS A 29 48.79 81.84 23.90
C LYS A 29 48.26 83.27 23.66
N PRO A 30 47.40 83.83 24.53
CA PRO A 30 47.05 85.24 24.42
C PRO A 30 48.30 86.08 24.70
N SER A 31 48.69 86.90 23.74
CA SER A 31 49.71 87.94 23.89
C SER A 31 49.26 88.91 24.97
N ILE A 32 50.09 89.12 25.98
CA ILE A 32 49.81 90.00 27.11
C ILE A 32 49.81 91.44 26.59
N ALA A 33 48.65 92.10 26.56
CA ALA A 33 48.55 93.52 26.27
C ALA A 33 48.86 94.30 27.55
N PHE A 34 49.92 95.13 27.52
CA PHE A 34 50.23 96.06 28.60
C PHE A 34 49.87 97.48 28.16
N ALA A 35 49.00 98.15 28.92
CA ALA A 35 48.85 99.60 28.84
C ALA A 35 49.92 100.24 29.74
N VAL A 36 50.77 101.09 29.16
CA VAL A 36 51.72 101.93 29.90
C VAL A 36 51.14 103.33 29.92
N HIS A 37 50.79 103.84 31.10
CA HIS A 37 50.38 105.23 31.27
C HIS A 37 51.42 105.96 32.13
N CYS A 38 52.15 106.89 31.50
CA CYS A 38 53.03 107.82 32.20
C CYS A 38 52.23 109.10 32.47
N CYS A 39 52.01 109.44 33.74
CA CYS A 39 51.52 110.77 34.10
C CYS A 39 52.64 111.79 33.84
N SER A 40 52.54 112.58 32.77
CA SER A 40 53.45 113.70 32.53
C SER A 40 53.10 114.87 33.45
N GLU A 41 54.07 115.21 34.29
CA GLU A 41 54.33 116.46 35.01
C GLU A 41 53.21 117.53 35.01
N GLY A 42 52.59 117.73 36.18
CA GLY A 42 51.85 118.97 36.42
C GLY A 42 50.99 119.03 37.69
N ARG A 43 50.38 117.93 38.18
CA ARG A 43 49.42 118.03 39.31
C ARG A 43 49.37 116.89 40.34
N CYS A 44 50.29 115.92 40.32
CA CYS A 44 50.38 114.90 41.37
C CYS A 44 51.81 114.84 41.93
N GLY A 45 51.98 115.15 43.22
CA GLY A 45 53.25 115.23 43.94
C GLY A 45 53.90 113.87 44.26
N CYS A 46 54.02 112.98 43.27
CA CYS A 46 54.67 111.69 43.43
C CYS A 46 55.79 111.56 42.39
N SER A 47 57.05 111.73 42.80
CA SER A 47 58.18 111.87 41.89
C SER A 47 58.73 110.58 41.27
N ARG A 48 58.23 109.38 41.61
CA ARG A 48 58.65 108.11 40.96
C ARG A 48 57.57 107.03 41.06
N CYS A 49 56.65 106.97 40.10
CA CYS A 49 55.74 105.84 39.91
C CYS A 49 55.64 105.49 38.43
N CYS A 50 56.69 104.88 37.87
CA CYS A 50 56.63 104.18 36.60
C CYS A 50 56.90 102.70 36.88
N GLY A 51 55.84 101.93 37.12
CA GLY A 51 55.88 100.48 37.30
C GLY A 51 54.71 99.83 36.58
N HIS A 52 54.92 98.60 36.08
CA HIS A 52 53.88 97.82 35.39
C HIS A 52 52.62 97.70 36.25
N ILE A 53 51.44 97.92 35.64
CA ILE A 53 50.14 97.73 36.28
C ILE A 53 50.06 96.26 36.75
N GLY A 54 50.13 96.05 38.06
CA GLY A 54 50.21 94.72 38.67
C GLY A 54 50.95 94.65 40.02
N LYS A 55 51.65 95.72 40.42
CA LYS A 55 52.25 95.84 41.77
C LYS A 55 51.90 97.16 42.48
N CYS A 56 50.65 97.58 42.40
CA CYS A 56 50.15 98.63 43.30
C CYS A 56 49.76 97.98 44.62
N SER A 57 50.40 98.42 45.72
CA SER A 57 49.85 98.23 47.07
C SER A 57 48.52 98.98 47.19
N SER A 58 47.68 98.53 48.12
CA SER A 58 46.22 98.73 48.22
C SER A 58 45.68 100.17 48.41
N LEU A 59 46.40 101.21 48.00
CA LEU A 59 46.03 102.62 48.22
C LEU A 59 46.06 103.52 46.97
N CYS A 60 46.20 102.96 45.76
CA CYS A 60 46.13 103.73 44.51
C CYS A 60 45.06 103.18 43.55
N THR A 61 43.79 103.48 43.81
CA THR A 61 42.71 103.35 42.81
C THR A 61 42.52 104.67 42.09
N CYS A 62 43.25 104.86 40.99
CA CYS A 62 42.95 105.93 40.02
C CYS A 62 42.06 105.32 38.91
N THR A 63 40.76 105.22 39.16
CA THR A 63 39.80 104.87 38.11
C THR A 63 39.46 106.13 37.31
N SER A 64 40.02 106.23 36.10
CA SER A 64 39.60 107.24 35.13
C SER A 64 38.22 106.86 34.56
N THR A 65 37.22 107.69 34.84
CA THR A 65 35.85 107.58 34.28
C THR A 65 35.79 107.86 32.78
N ASN A 66 36.89 108.32 32.15
CA ASN A 66 36.97 108.55 30.71
C ASN A 66 37.30 107.27 29.91
N GLU A 67 37.91 106.24 30.52
CA GLU A 67 38.29 105.01 29.80
C GLU A 67 37.28 103.86 29.94
N THR A 68 36.37 103.94 30.92
CA THR A 68 35.31 102.94 31.21
C THR A 68 33.95 103.33 30.63
N GLY A 69 33.95 104.06 29.51
CA GLY A 69 32.75 104.67 28.91
C GLY A 69 31.58 103.72 28.62
N LYS A 70 30.47 104.32 28.15
CA LYS A 70 29.19 103.63 27.97
C LYS A 70 29.29 102.51 26.91
N PRO A 71 28.66 101.34 27.13
CA PRO A 71 28.70 100.20 26.19
C PRO A 71 28.12 100.49 24.80
N SER A 72 27.41 101.62 24.64
CA SER A 72 26.88 102.08 23.36
C SER A 72 27.91 102.78 22.45
N ASN A 73 29.11 103.13 22.96
CA ASN A 73 30.11 103.87 22.19
C ASN A 73 31.30 102.96 21.79
N PRO A 74 31.45 102.60 20.50
CA PRO A 74 32.43 101.61 20.04
C PRO A 74 33.90 102.06 20.12
N SER A 75 34.15 103.35 20.40
CA SER A 75 35.48 103.90 20.63
C SER A 75 35.98 103.72 22.07
N THR A 76 35.13 103.22 22.97
CA THR A 76 35.48 102.93 24.36
C THR A 76 35.80 101.44 24.52
N THR A 77 36.69 101.09 25.44
CA THR A 77 37.14 99.70 25.66
C THR A 77 35.98 98.77 25.98
N LEU A 78 35.01 99.23 26.77
CA LEU A 78 33.80 98.46 27.10
C LEU A 78 32.91 98.25 25.87
N GLY A 79 32.66 99.30 25.08
CA GLY A 79 31.86 99.20 23.85
C GLY A 79 32.52 98.32 22.76
N HIS A 80 33.86 98.35 22.67
CA HIS A 80 34.59 97.46 21.75
C HIS A 80 34.46 95.99 22.16
N ILE A 81 34.60 95.68 23.46
CA ILE A 81 34.44 94.31 23.98
C ILE A 81 33.00 93.83 23.77
N THR A 82 31.99 94.65 24.11
CA THR A 82 30.58 94.28 23.91
C THR A 82 30.26 94.03 22.43
N LYS A 83 30.79 94.87 21.53
CA LYS A 83 30.63 94.66 20.09
C LYS A 83 31.28 93.36 19.63
N LYS A 84 32.52 93.07 20.07
CA LYS A 84 33.20 91.81 19.71
C LYS A 84 32.50 90.58 20.26
N PHE A 85 31.93 90.63 21.47
CA PHE A 85 31.11 89.54 22.00
C PHE A 85 29.80 89.37 21.23
N SER A 86 29.17 90.47 20.81
CA SER A 86 27.96 90.42 19.96
C SER A 86 28.28 89.81 18.60
N ASP A 87 29.35 90.28 17.94
CA ASP A 87 29.82 89.78 16.64
C ASP A 87 30.19 88.28 16.72
N HIS A 88 30.84 87.86 17.80
CA HIS A 88 31.19 86.46 18.02
C HIS A 88 29.97 85.59 18.30
N ARG A 89 28.96 86.11 19.04
CA ARG A 89 27.69 85.43 19.27
C ARG A 89 26.91 85.25 17.97
N THR A 90 26.83 86.28 17.13
CA THR A 90 26.18 86.18 15.81
C THR A 90 26.92 85.22 14.91
N TRP A 91 28.25 85.22 14.91
CA TRP A 91 29.04 84.22 14.17
C TRP A 91 28.76 82.79 14.66
N LEU A 92 28.72 82.55 15.97
CA LEU A 92 28.48 81.22 16.51
C LEU A 92 27.05 80.72 16.25
N VAL A 93 26.06 81.60 16.34
CA VAL A 93 24.66 81.22 16.09
C VAL A 93 24.38 81.09 14.58
N ASP A 94 24.81 82.07 13.79
CA ASP A 94 24.43 82.13 12.38
C ASP A 94 25.34 81.27 11.51
N VAL A 95 26.64 81.15 11.81
CA VAL A 95 27.57 80.36 10.98
C VAL A 95 27.73 78.92 11.49
N ILE A 96 27.84 78.69 12.79
CA ILE A 96 28.06 77.33 13.30
C ILE A 96 26.74 76.57 13.46
N LEU A 97 25.72 77.22 14.04
CA LEU A 97 24.48 76.54 14.39
C LEU A 97 23.43 76.57 13.27
N LYS A 98 23.21 77.73 12.62
CA LYS A 98 22.06 77.93 11.71
C LYS A 98 22.37 77.99 10.21
N ASP A 99 23.63 78.14 9.81
CA ASP A 99 24.10 78.62 8.48
C ASP A 99 23.03 78.65 7.38
N SER A 100 22.44 79.84 7.19
CA SER A 100 21.37 80.12 6.23
C SER A 100 21.88 80.73 4.92
N ALA A 101 23.19 80.68 4.65
CA ALA A 101 23.77 81.25 3.43
C ALA A 101 23.67 80.27 2.24
N PRO A 102 23.12 80.69 1.09
CA PRO A 102 22.99 79.83 -0.08
C PRO A 102 24.37 79.50 -0.67
N GLY A 103 24.78 78.22 -0.59
CA GLY A 103 26.00 77.69 -1.19
C GLY A 103 27.04 77.10 -0.23
N ASN A 104 26.83 77.18 1.09
CA ASN A 104 27.71 76.57 2.08
C ASN A 104 27.21 75.17 2.53
N PRO A 105 28.10 74.28 3.03
CA PRO A 105 27.70 73.00 3.61
C PRO A 105 26.81 73.20 4.84
N GLU A 106 25.80 72.35 4.99
CA GLU A 106 24.76 72.47 6.01
C GLU A 106 25.31 72.59 7.45
N GLY A 107 24.80 73.57 8.22
CA GLY A 107 25.23 73.83 9.60
C GLY A 107 25.04 72.65 10.56
N LEU A 108 25.62 72.73 11.77
CA LEU A 108 25.73 71.60 12.70
C LEU A 108 24.38 70.92 13.04
N PHE A 109 23.29 71.68 13.13
CA PHE A 109 21.96 71.12 13.39
C PHE A 109 21.45 70.25 12.23
N ALA A 110 21.67 70.70 10.99
CA ALA A 110 21.30 69.94 9.81
C ALA A 110 22.18 68.70 9.63
N ALA A 111 23.48 68.81 9.94
CA ALA A 111 24.38 67.65 9.99
C ALA A 111 23.96 66.60 11.03
N MET A 112 23.53 67.01 12.23
CA MET A 112 22.97 66.09 13.25
C MET A 112 21.65 65.46 12.82
N GLN A 113 20.79 66.21 12.11
CA GLN A 113 19.54 65.68 11.56
C GLN A 113 19.81 64.66 10.45
N LEU A 114 20.77 64.92 9.55
CA LEU A 114 21.23 63.97 8.55
C LEU A 114 21.84 62.72 9.18
N MET A 115 22.66 62.87 10.24
CA MET A 115 23.22 61.74 10.97
C MET A 115 22.12 60.89 11.62
N THR A 116 21.08 61.53 12.18
CA THR A 116 19.93 60.83 12.75
C THR A 116 19.14 60.07 11.67
N ASN A 117 18.96 60.68 10.49
CA ASN A 117 18.34 60.01 9.34
C ASN A 117 19.18 58.80 8.86
N GLN A 118 20.50 58.92 8.81
CA GLN A 118 21.35 57.79 8.43
C GLN A 118 21.34 56.67 9.48
N LEU A 119 21.37 57.00 10.78
CA LEU A 119 21.31 56.01 11.85
C LEU A 119 19.97 55.27 11.88
N THR A 120 18.86 55.98 11.66
CA THR A 120 17.53 55.36 11.56
C THR A 120 17.39 54.50 10.31
N VAL A 121 17.91 54.94 9.15
CA VAL A 121 17.93 54.14 7.91
C VAL A 121 18.77 52.87 8.08
N ILE A 122 19.95 52.97 8.68
CA ILE A 122 20.81 51.79 8.95
C ILE A 122 20.13 50.85 9.97
N GLY A 123 19.50 51.41 11.01
CA GLY A 123 18.73 50.63 11.97
C GLY A 123 17.57 49.88 11.32
N MET A 124 16.83 50.53 10.43
CA MET A 124 15.77 49.90 9.63
C MET A 124 16.32 48.81 8.70
N GLN A 125 17.48 49.03 8.09
CA GLN A 125 18.12 48.04 7.21
C GLN A 125 18.54 46.77 7.96
N GLN A 126 19.00 46.90 9.20
CA GLN A 126 19.32 45.75 10.06
C GLN A 126 18.06 44.97 10.47
N VAL A 127 16.97 45.67 10.83
CA VAL A 127 15.69 45.03 11.14
C VAL A 127 15.10 44.33 9.91
N GLN A 128 15.22 44.94 8.73
CA GLN A 128 14.82 44.32 7.47
C GLN A 128 15.62 43.04 7.19
N ALA A 129 16.94 43.04 7.42
CA ALA A 129 17.77 41.84 7.28
C ALA A 129 17.35 40.74 8.27
N ILE A 130 17.06 41.08 9.52
CA ILE A 130 16.53 40.12 10.52
C ILE A 130 15.17 39.57 10.09
N GLY A 131 14.28 40.43 9.57
CA GLY A 131 12.98 40.01 9.01
C GLY A 131 13.13 39.02 7.86
N MET A 132 14.06 39.28 6.93
CA MET A 132 14.37 38.36 5.83
C MET A 132 14.88 36.99 6.34
N PHE A 133 15.68 36.96 7.41
CA PHE A 133 16.13 35.69 8.00
C PHE A 133 15.01 34.91 8.68
N PHE A 134 14.07 35.59 9.36
CA PHE A 134 12.91 34.92 9.94
C PHE A 134 11.95 34.36 8.88
N ASP A 135 11.74 35.11 7.80
CA ASP A 135 10.93 34.64 6.66
C ASP A 135 11.60 33.44 5.97
N ALA A 136 12.90 33.53 5.67
CA ALA A 136 13.67 32.42 5.11
C ALA A 136 13.67 31.19 6.03
N LYS A 137 13.77 31.37 7.35
CA LYS A 137 13.67 30.28 8.32
C LYS A 137 12.28 29.63 8.25
N HIS A 138 11.22 30.42 8.27
CA HIS A 138 9.84 29.90 8.22
C HIS A 138 9.58 29.17 6.90
N GLN A 139 10.12 29.67 5.78
CA GLN A 139 10.05 29.02 4.48
C GLN A 139 10.79 27.67 4.47
N LEU A 140 12.00 27.59 5.04
CA LEU A 140 12.76 26.34 5.14
C LEU A 140 12.09 25.32 6.08
N GLU A 141 11.55 25.77 7.21
CA GLU A 141 10.76 24.91 8.12
C GLU A 141 9.52 24.36 7.41
N THR A 142 8.82 25.21 6.67
CA THR A 142 7.65 24.80 5.88
C THR A 142 8.03 23.81 4.78
N GLN A 143 9.12 24.06 4.04
CA GLN A 143 9.63 23.14 3.03
C GLN A 143 10.03 21.79 3.63
N ARG A 144 10.70 21.79 4.79
CA ARG A 144 11.05 20.57 5.52
C ARG A 144 9.81 19.80 5.95
N ILE A 145 8.79 20.49 6.49
CA ILE A 145 7.52 19.87 6.88
C ILE A 145 6.86 19.24 5.66
N PHE A 146 6.81 19.93 4.52
CA PHE A 146 6.28 19.37 3.27
C PHE A 146 7.07 18.15 2.83
N GLN A 147 8.40 18.18 2.87
CA GLN A 147 9.24 17.02 2.52
C GLN A 147 8.96 15.82 3.43
N VAL A 148 8.83 16.04 4.75
CA VAL A 148 8.51 14.99 5.72
C VAL A 148 7.12 14.43 5.47
N MET A 149 6.11 15.28 5.27
CA MET A 149 4.75 14.84 4.99
C MET A 149 4.65 14.09 3.67
N THR A 150 5.33 14.55 2.62
CA THR A 150 5.38 13.86 1.33
C THR A 150 6.06 12.51 1.46
N ALA A 151 7.18 12.41 2.18
CA ALA A 151 7.85 11.13 2.43
C ALA A 151 6.97 10.16 3.25
N GLN A 152 6.28 10.65 4.27
CA GLN A 152 5.33 9.85 5.05
C GLN A 152 4.14 9.41 4.21
N ALA A 153 3.62 10.29 3.34
CA ALA A 153 2.54 9.97 2.43
C ALA A 153 2.97 8.88 1.43
N HIS A 154 4.15 9.01 0.81
CA HIS A 154 4.69 7.97 -0.06
C HIS A 154 4.84 6.64 0.67
N ARG A 155 5.41 6.65 1.88
CA ARG A 155 5.54 5.45 2.71
C ARG A 155 4.19 4.78 2.99
N LYS A 156 3.15 5.57 3.31
CA LYS A 156 1.81 5.07 3.62
C LYS A 156 1.05 4.59 2.40
N TYR A 157 1.14 5.28 1.26
CA TYR A 157 0.31 5.00 0.08
C TYR A 157 0.99 4.08 -0.94
N GLN A 158 2.31 3.86 -0.86
CA GLN A 158 2.99 2.89 -1.70
C GLN A 158 2.59 1.47 -1.29
N ILE A 159 1.90 0.78 -2.19
CA ILE A 159 1.50 -0.62 -2.02
C ILE A 159 2.71 -1.52 -2.33
N SER A 160 2.86 -2.63 -1.59
CA SER A 160 3.86 -3.65 -1.89
C SER A 160 3.45 -4.50 -3.09
N GLU A 161 4.44 -4.99 -3.84
CA GLU A 161 4.23 -5.89 -4.97
C GLU A 161 3.46 -7.16 -4.56
N ALA A 162 3.81 -7.74 -3.40
CA ALA A 162 3.10 -8.88 -2.83
C ALA A 162 1.59 -8.64 -2.67
N LEU A 163 1.17 -7.43 -2.27
CA LEU A 163 -0.26 -7.12 -2.14
C LEU A 163 -0.94 -7.00 -3.52
N CYS A 164 -0.25 -6.46 -4.52
CA CYS A 164 -0.72 -6.42 -5.90
C CYS A 164 -0.86 -7.81 -6.51
N LEU A 165 0.08 -8.72 -6.22
CA LEU A 165 0.02 -10.12 -6.65
C LEU A 165 -1.21 -10.82 -6.08
N VAL A 166 -1.45 -10.71 -4.76
CA VAL A 166 -2.66 -11.25 -4.12
C VAL A 166 -3.93 -10.64 -4.72
N GLY A 167 -3.97 -9.31 -4.92
CA GLY A 167 -5.12 -8.62 -5.50
C GLY A 167 -5.43 -9.03 -6.95
N THR A 168 -4.42 -9.28 -7.77
CA THR A 168 -4.59 -9.72 -9.16
C THR A 168 -5.08 -11.16 -9.21
N ASN A 169 -4.48 -12.02 -8.40
CA ASN A 169 -4.77 -13.45 -8.36
C ASN A 169 -6.14 -13.78 -7.78
N THR A 170 -6.61 -13.00 -6.79
CA THR A 170 -7.96 -13.15 -6.22
C THR A 170 -9.07 -12.88 -7.24
N ARG A 171 -8.85 -12.04 -8.25
CA ARG A 171 -9.81 -11.84 -9.35
C ARG A 171 -10.00 -13.12 -10.17
N GLY A 172 -8.91 -13.83 -10.43
CA GLY A 172 -8.95 -15.12 -11.12
C GLY A 172 -9.66 -16.21 -10.32
N LEU A 173 -9.53 -16.17 -9.00
CA LEU A 173 -10.10 -17.15 -8.10
C LEU A 173 -11.65 -17.16 -8.15
N ALA A 174 -12.27 -15.98 -8.21
CA ALA A 174 -13.74 -15.88 -8.29
C ALA A 174 -14.30 -16.49 -9.58
N ALA A 175 -13.59 -16.31 -10.70
CA ALA A 175 -13.99 -16.91 -11.97
C ALA A 175 -13.75 -18.44 -11.97
N SER A 176 -12.62 -18.92 -11.42
CA SER A 176 -12.40 -20.36 -11.21
C SER A 176 -13.46 -21.00 -10.31
N SER A 177 -13.89 -20.31 -9.25
CA SER A 177 -14.94 -20.81 -8.35
C SER A 177 -16.28 -20.99 -9.08
N ARG A 178 -16.64 -20.10 -10.01
CA ARG A 178 -17.86 -20.25 -10.82
C ARG A 178 -17.79 -21.45 -11.76
N LEU A 179 -16.64 -21.66 -12.42
CA LEU A 179 -16.44 -22.83 -13.27
C LEU A 179 -16.47 -24.13 -12.45
N SER A 180 -15.91 -24.10 -11.24
CA SER A 180 -15.96 -25.20 -10.29
C SER A 180 -17.39 -25.58 -9.87
N ASP A 181 -18.22 -24.58 -9.56
CA ASP A 181 -19.63 -24.80 -9.21
C ASP A 181 -20.42 -25.34 -10.41
N LEU A 182 -20.15 -24.82 -11.62
CA LEU A 182 -20.74 -25.33 -12.87
C LEU A 182 -20.36 -26.80 -13.10
N ALA A 183 -19.08 -27.13 -13.02
CA ALA A 183 -18.57 -28.49 -13.19
C ALA A 183 -19.16 -29.45 -12.15
N THR A 184 -19.27 -29.02 -10.90
CA THR A 184 -19.92 -29.82 -9.85
C THR A 184 -21.37 -30.13 -10.20
N ALA A 185 -22.12 -29.13 -10.67
CA ALA A 185 -23.52 -29.29 -11.01
C ALA A 185 -23.74 -30.17 -12.25
N THR A 186 -22.93 -30.01 -13.30
CA THR A 186 -23.03 -30.81 -14.53
C THR A 186 -22.68 -32.27 -14.27
N ILE A 187 -21.58 -32.52 -13.55
CA ILE A 187 -21.13 -33.88 -13.23
C ILE A 187 -22.16 -34.61 -12.37
N ALA A 188 -22.65 -33.95 -11.32
CA ALA A 188 -23.66 -34.53 -10.44
C ALA A 188 -24.97 -34.82 -11.19
N LYS A 189 -25.44 -33.87 -12.00
CA LYS A 189 -26.67 -34.02 -12.78
C LYS A 189 -26.59 -35.19 -13.75
N ARG A 190 -25.54 -35.24 -14.60
CA ARG A 190 -25.37 -36.32 -15.58
C ARG A 190 -25.27 -37.70 -14.92
N SER A 191 -24.57 -37.77 -13.79
CA SER A 191 -24.43 -39.03 -13.03
C SER A 191 -25.75 -39.51 -12.43
N VAL A 192 -26.59 -38.60 -11.94
CA VAL A 192 -27.92 -38.93 -11.39
C VAL A 192 -28.92 -39.24 -12.51
N ASP A 193 -28.90 -38.50 -13.62
CA ASP A 193 -29.74 -38.76 -14.79
C ASP A 193 -29.48 -40.17 -15.34
N ARG A 194 -28.21 -40.62 -15.37
CA ARG A 194 -27.86 -42.02 -15.70
C ARG A 194 -28.46 -43.03 -14.72
N LEU A 195 -28.41 -42.78 -13.42
CA LEU A 195 -29.01 -43.69 -12.44
C LEU A 195 -30.52 -43.84 -12.61
N LEU A 196 -31.19 -42.74 -12.99
CA LEU A 196 -32.64 -42.66 -13.18
C LEU A 196 -33.10 -43.05 -14.59
N LEU A 197 -32.18 -43.42 -15.49
CA LEU A 197 -32.47 -43.67 -16.92
C LEU A 197 -33.17 -42.50 -17.60
N ASN A 198 -32.81 -41.27 -17.24
CA ASN A 198 -33.42 -40.06 -17.76
C ASN A 198 -32.53 -39.40 -18.81
N GLY A 199 -33.10 -39.05 -19.97
CA GLY A 199 -32.39 -38.39 -21.07
C GLY A 199 -31.76 -39.35 -22.10
N ASP A 200 -31.03 -38.78 -23.05
CA ASP A 200 -30.37 -39.52 -24.13
C ASP A 200 -29.03 -40.09 -23.64
N LEU A 201 -29.12 -41.21 -22.91
CA LEU A 201 -27.98 -41.87 -22.29
C LEU A 201 -27.84 -43.29 -22.83
N ILE A 202 -26.60 -43.79 -22.88
CA ILE A 202 -26.30 -45.16 -23.33
C ILE A 202 -26.97 -46.23 -22.43
N SER A 203 -27.40 -45.83 -21.23
CA SER A 203 -28.14 -46.65 -20.28
C SER A 203 -29.65 -46.75 -20.54
N THR A 204 -30.21 -46.04 -21.54
CA THR A 204 -31.66 -46.00 -21.84
C THR A 204 -32.30 -47.37 -22.04
N ASP A 205 -31.59 -48.31 -22.66
CA ASP A 205 -32.04 -49.71 -22.86
C ASP A 205 -31.95 -50.58 -21.59
N GLY A 206 -31.56 -49.99 -20.45
CA GLY A 206 -31.49 -50.63 -19.14
C GLY A 206 -30.10 -51.09 -18.73
N PRO A 207 -30.00 -51.90 -17.65
CA PRO A 207 -28.74 -52.19 -16.97
C PRO A 207 -27.76 -53.05 -17.80
N LEU A 208 -28.28 -53.87 -18.72
CA LEU A 208 -27.44 -54.71 -19.57
C LEU A 208 -26.69 -53.87 -20.61
N SER A 209 -27.36 -52.90 -21.23
CA SER A 209 -26.74 -51.97 -22.17
C SER A 209 -25.68 -51.10 -21.48
N ASP A 210 -25.99 -50.59 -20.28
CA ASP A 210 -25.04 -49.81 -19.47
C ASP A 210 -23.78 -50.61 -19.12
N LYS A 211 -23.94 -51.86 -18.65
CA LYS A 211 -22.82 -52.76 -18.33
C LYS A 211 -22.00 -53.11 -19.58
N ALA A 212 -22.65 -53.34 -20.72
CA ALA A 212 -21.97 -53.65 -21.97
C ALA A 212 -21.15 -52.46 -22.49
N SER A 213 -21.71 -51.24 -22.46
CA SER A 213 -20.99 -50.02 -22.85
C SER A 213 -19.79 -49.76 -21.96
N ARG A 214 -19.95 -49.85 -20.63
CA ARG A 214 -18.85 -49.65 -19.68
C ARG A 214 -17.75 -50.70 -19.84
N LEU A 215 -18.13 -51.94 -20.13
CA LEU A 215 -17.14 -52.99 -20.44
C LEU A 215 -16.39 -52.68 -21.73
N ALA A 216 -17.08 -52.16 -22.76
CA ALA A 216 -16.42 -51.72 -23.99
C ALA A 216 -15.46 -50.55 -23.73
N ASP A 217 -15.88 -49.55 -22.96
CA ASP A 217 -15.03 -48.41 -22.56
C ASP A 217 -13.82 -48.86 -21.74
N TYR A 218 -14.02 -49.79 -20.80
CA TYR A 218 -12.93 -50.40 -20.04
C TYR A 218 -11.95 -51.10 -20.98
N ILE A 219 -12.41 -51.97 -21.88
CA ILE A 219 -11.55 -52.71 -22.82
C ILE A 219 -10.74 -51.75 -23.71
N LEU A 220 -11.35 -50.67 -24.18
CA LEU A 220 -10.73 -49.72 -25.10
C LEU A 220 -9.78 -48.75 -24.42
N LYS A 221 -10.12 -48.24 -23.23
CA LYS A 221 -9.44 -47.10 -22.59
C LYS A 221 -8.70 -47.47 -21.31
N TYR A 222 -9.37 -48.17 -20.39
CA TYR A 222 -8.89 -48.31 -19.00
C TYR A 222 -8.23 -49.65 -18.65
N CYS A 223 -8.41 -50.68 -19.48
CA CYS A 223 -7.93 -52.03 -19.20
C CYS A 223 -6.41 -52.05 -18.98
N ASN A 224 -5.93 -52.72 -17.94
CA ASN A 224 -4.51 -52.96 -17.74
C ASN A 224 -4.20 -54.46 -17.91
N PRO A 225 -3.34 -54.87 -18.87
CA PRO A 225 -3.06 -56.28 -19.12
C PRO A 225 -2.27 -56.95 -18.01
N LYS A 226 -1.65 -56.19 -17.09
CA LYS A 226 -0.91 -56.71 -15.93
C LYS A 226 -1.80 -56.98 -14.72
N ASP A 227 -3.02 -56.45 -14.72
CA ASP A 227 -3.95 -56.63 -13.61
C ASP A 227 -4.44 -58.07 -13.52
N ASN A 228 -4.89 -58.45 -12.32
CA ASN A 228 -5.28 -59.83 -11.98
C ASN A 228 -4.19 -60.87 -12.31
N GLY A 229 -2.92 -60.52 -12.07
CA GLY A 229 -1.77 -61.40 -12.31
C GLY A 229 -1.51 -61.70 -13.79
N GLY A 230 -1.93 -60.80 -14.69
CA GLY A 230 -1.77 -60.97 -16.14
C GLY A 230 -2.94 -61.68 -16.84
N ASN A 231 -3.98 -62.07 -16.10
CA ASN A 231 -5.13 -62.81 -16.63
C ASN A 231 -6.08 -61.95 -17.48
N LEU A 232 -5.94 -60.62 -17.41
CA LEU A 232 -6.74 -59.68 -18.21
C LEU A 232 -6.20 -59.47 -19.63
N LYS A 233 -5.08 -60.10 -20.00
CA LYS A 233 -4.42 -59.92 -21.30
C LYS A 233 -5.34 -60.23 -22.48
N SER A 234 -6.14 -61.29 -22.42
CA SER A 234 -7.08 -61.66 -23.49
C SER A 234 -8.25 -60.69 -23.64
N LEU A 235 -8.68 -60.06 -22.54
CA LEU A 235 -9.75 -59.06 -22.54
C LEU A 235 -9.25 -57.71 -23.07
N CYS A 236 -8.03 -57.31 -22.68
CA CYS A 236 -7.38 -56.06 -23.08
C CYS A 236 -6.87 -56.03 -24.54
N MET A 237 -6.81 -57.18 -25.24
CA MET A 237 -6.18 -57.31 -26.56
C MET A 237 -6.83 -56.47 -27.67
N LYS A 238 -8.12 -56.12 -27.55
CA LYS A 238 -8.85 -55.36 -28.58
C LYS A 238 -8.60 -53.85 -28.56
N GLY A 239 -7.94 -53.32 -27.52
CA GLY A 239 -7.74 -51.88 -27.31
C GLY A 239 -6.28 -51.39 -27.44
N ASP A 240 -5.32 -52.27 -27.72
CA ASP A 240 -3.88 -51.97 -27.63
C ASP A 240 -3.41 -50.80 -28.53
N SER A 241 -4.10 -50.50 -29.63
CA SER A 241 -3.75 -49.41 -30.55
C SER A 241 -4.38 -48.05 -30.20
N LEU A 242 -5.38 -48.00 -29.31
CA LEU A 242 -6.12 -46.79 -28.92
C LEU A 242 -5.87 -46.39 -27.46
N ARG A 243 -5.18 -47.23 -26.68
CA ARG A 243 -4.99 -47.08 -25.25
C ARG A 243 -3.71 -46.32 -24.91
N ASP A 244 -3.86 -45.23 -24.17
CA ASP A 244 -2.75 -44.51 -23.54
C ASP A 244 -2.36 -45.23 -22.23
N PRO A 245 -1.07 -45.53 -21.98
CA PRO A 245 -0.61 -46.06 -20.71
C PRO A 245 -1.01 -45.21 -19.49
N LEU A 246 -1.18 -43.90 -19.65
CA LEU A 246 -1.60 -42.99 -18.59
C LEU A 246 -3.08 -43.15 -18.21
N ASP A 247 -3.91 -43.69 -19.11
CA ASP A 247 -5.33 -43.86 -18.88
C ASP A 247 -5.68 -45.21 -18.23
N MET A 248 -4.71 -46.09 -18.04
CA MET A 248 -4.94 -47.39 -17.41
C MET A 248 -5.44 -47.24 -15.96
N ASN A 249 -6.49 -47.97 -15.61
CA ASN A 249 -7.12 -48.03 -14.28
C ASN A 249 -7.67 -46.70 -13.75
N ARG A 250 -7.72 -45.63 -14.56
CA ARG A 250 -8.27 -44.33 -14.13
C ARG A 250 -9.75 -44.37 -13.77
N ASP A 251 -10.47 -45.39 -14.23
CA ASP A 251 -11.88 -45.64 -13.98
C ASP A 251 -12.17 -46.27 -12.60
N ILE A 252 -11.13 -46.71 -11.87
CA ILE A 252 -11.24 -47.24 -10.50
C ILE A 252 -10.26 -46.59 -9.53
N ASP A 253 -9.13 -46.08 -10.02
CA ASP A 253 -8.10 -45.45 -9.22
C ASP A 253 -8.49 -44.01 -8.84
N TYR A 254 -9.16 -43.89 -7.69
CA TYR A 254 -9.47 -42.59 -7.09
C TYR A 254 -8.20 -41.76 -6.81
N ALA A 255 -7.10 -42.40 -6.41
CA ALA A 255 -5.90 -41.69 -6.01
C ALA A 255 -5.21 -41.03 -7.21
N GLY A 256 -5.03 -41.77 -8.30
CA GLY A 256 -4.46 -41.27 -9.54
C GLY A 256 -5.39 -40.30 -10.28
N THR A 257 -6.69 -40.61 -10.37
CA THR A 257 -7.62 -39.81 -11.19
C THR A 257 -8.09 -38.55 -10.50
N LEU A 258 -8.33 -38.57 -9.18
CA LEU A 258 -8.93 -37.43 -8.48
C LEU A 258 -8.09 -36.89 -7.33
N ALA A 259 -7.40 -37.72 -6.55
CA ALA A 259 -6.75 -37.25 -5.33
C ALA A 259 -5.41 -36.53 -5.61
N SER A 260 -4.56 -37.13 -6.44
CA SER A 260 -3.21 -36.67 -6.75
C SER A 260 -3.17 -35.39 -7.61
N PRO A 261 -3.87 -35.30 -8.76
CA PRO A 261 -3.76 -34.12 -9.63
C PRO A 261 -4.35 -32.88 -8.95
N LEU A 262 -3.67 -31.73 -9.08
CA LEU A 262 -4.15 -30.45 -8.55
C LEU A 262 -5.15 -29.78 -9.50
N THR A 263 -5.04 -30.03 -10.80
CA THR A 263 -5.93 -29.54 -11.84
C THR A 263 -6.33 -30.71 -12.74
N LEU A 264 -7.61 -30.75 -13.10
CA LEU A 264 -8.21 -31.67 -14.06
C LEU A 264 -8.70 -30.86 -15.25
N ASP A 265 -8.46 -31.36 -16.46
CA ASP A 265 -8.92 -30.75 -17.71
C ASP A 265 -10.42 -31.04 -17.93
N ILE A 266 -11.26 -30.42 -17.10
CA ILE A 266 -12.71 -30.52 -17.17
C ILE A 266 -13.25 -29.16 -17.62
N ASP A 267 -13.79 -29.10 -18.83
CA ASP A 267 -14.37 -27.88 -19.39
C ASP A 267 -15.70 -28.16 -20.11
N PHE A 268 -16.79 -27.91 -19.41
CA PHE A 268 -18.16 -28.00 -19.94
C PHE A 268 -18.62 -26.74 -20.68
N SER A 269 -17.76 -25.74 -20.84
CA SER A 269 -18.04 -24.50 -21.56
C SER A 269 -17.47 -24.50 -22.99
N SER A 270 -16.63 -25.49 -23.33
CA SER A 270 -16.01 -25.62 -24.63
C SER A 270 -17.05 -25.90 -25.74
N THR A 271 -16.80 -25.35 -26.93
CA THR A 271 -17.69 -25.42 -28.09
C THR A 271 -17.68 -26.76 -28.83
N ASP A 272 -16.95 -27.76 -28.32
CA ASP A 272 -16.75 -29.06 -28.99
C ASP A 272 -17.36 -30.21 -28.16
N PRO A 273 -18.69 -30.37 -28.18
CA PRO A 273 -19.40 -31.40 -27.43
C PRO A 273 -19.08 -32.83 -27.89
N ASP A 274 -18.41 -32.98 -29.04
CA ASP A 274 -18.14 -34.27 -29.68
C ASP A 274 -16.81 -34.90 -29.25
N ASN A 275 -15.96 -34.17 -28.51
CA ASN A 275 -14.67 -34.67 -28.05
C ASN A 275 -14.39 -34.26 -26.58
N PRO A 276 -15.01 -34.95 -25.60
CA PRO A 276 -14.77 -34.68 -24.19
C PRO A 276 -13.30 -34.93 -23.82
N SER A 277 -12.77 -34.16 -22.86
CA SER A 277 -11.41 -34.36 -22.39
C SER A 277 -11.26 -35.72 -21.70
N LYS A 278 -10.06 -36.31 -21.79
CA LYS A 278 -9.73 -37.59 -21.14
C LYS A 278 -10.04 -37.57 -19.63
N ASP A 279 -9.80 -36.43 -18.98
CA ASP A 279 -10.07 -36.25 -17.55
C ASP A 279 -11.57 -36.22 -17.25
N GLU A 280 -12.37 -35.61 -18.13
CA GLU A 280 -13.83 -35.62 -18.01
C GLU A 280 -14.37 -37.04 -18.12
N GLU A 281 -13.95 -37.79 -19.14
CA GLU A 281 -14.37 -39.18 -19.33
C GLU A 281 -13.96 -40.06 -18.14
N ALA A 282 -12.72 -39.92 -17.67
CA ALA A 282 -12.20 -40.67 -16.52
C ALA A 282 -13.00 -40.39 -15.23
N VAL A 283 -13.38 -39.14 -14.97
CA VAL A 283 -14.19 -38.78 -13.80
C VAL A 283 -15.60 -39.39 -13.88
N PHE A 284 -16.24 -39.36 -15.05
CA PHE A 284 -17.53 -40.02 -15.23
C PHE A 284 -17.43 -41.55 -15.12
N ALA A 285 -16.39 -42.15 -15.70
CA ALA A 285 -16.11 -43.58 -15.57
C ALA A 285 -15.91 -43.98 -14.10
N LEU A 286 -15.09 -43.22 -13.36
CA LEU A 286 -14.84 -43.40 -11.93
C LEU A 286 -16.13 -43.36 -11.10
N MET A 287 -16.97 -42.35 -11.33
CA MET A 287 -18.27 -42.24 -10.66
C MET A 287 -19.21 -43.39 -11.00
N SER A 288 -19.22 -43.80 -12.27
CA SER A 288 -20.03 -44.91 -12.76
C SER A 288 -19.59 -46.25 -12.17
N ASN A 289 -18.30 -46.45 -11.94
CA ASN A 289 -17.76 -47.71 -11.42
C ASN A 289 -17.83 -47.80 -9.90
N LEU A 290 -17.50 -46.72 -9.18
CA LEU A 290 -17.44 -46.75 -7.71
C LEU A 290 -18.80 -46.61 -7.04
N ILE A 291 -19.68 -45.73 -7.55
CA ILE A 291 -20.95 -45.41 -6.90
C ILE A 291 -22.12 -45.93 -7.73
N GLY A 292 -22.14 -45.60 -9.02
CA GLY A 292 -23.22 -45.91 -9.94
C GLY A 292 -23.05 -47.22 -10.71
N HIS A 293 -22.50 -48.26 -10.07
CA HIS A 293 -22.15 -49.53 -10.71
C HIS A 293 -23.36 -50.24 -11.31
N GLU A 294 -24.54 -49.99 -10.75
CA GLU A 294 -25.83 -50.42 -11.25
C GLU A 294 -26.77 -49.24 -11.39
N VAL A 295 -27.30 -49.10 -12.61
CA VAL A 295 -28.42 -48.21 -12.95
C VAL A 295 -29.74 -48.88 -12.60
N ASN A 296 -30.78 -48.08 -12.39
CA ASN A 296 -32.09 -48.61 -12.08
C ASN A 296 -32.63 -49.44 -13.26
N GLN A 297 -33.43 -50.46 -12.98
CA GLN A 297 -34.11 -51.22 -14.04
C GLN A 297 -35.34 -50.42 -14.50
N PRO A 298 -35.60 -50.31 -15.82
CA PRO A 298 -36.83 -49.72 -16.30
C PRO A 298 -38.00 -50.61 -15.85
N ILE A 299 -38.92 -50.03 -15.08
CA ILE A 299 -40.11 -50.76 -14.62
C ILE A 299 -41.10 -50.72 -15.78
N SER A 300 -41.43 -51.88 -16.33
CA SER A 300 -42.39 -51.97 -17.43
C SER A 300 -43.79 -51.55 -16.96
N GLU A 301 -44.53 -50.86 -17.83
CA GLU A 301 -45.90 -50.38 -17.59
C GLU A 301 -46.89 -51.46 -17.09
N PRO A 302 -46.87 -52.72 -17.58
CA PRO A 302 -47.75 -53.78 -17.06
C PRO A 302 -47.44 -54.19 -15.61
N ASN A 303 -46.27 -53.84 -15.09
CA ASN A 303 -45.91 -54.08 -13.69
C ASN A 303 -46.32 -52.92 -12.76
N LEU A 304 -46.70 -51.77 -13.32
CA LEU A 304 -47.09 -50.57 -12.58
C LEU A 304 -48.61 -50.41 -12.51
N VAL A 305 -49.31 -50.76 -13.57
CA VAL A 305 -50.76 -50.57 -13.69
C VAL A 305 -51.41 -51.86 -14.17
N THR A 306 -52.60 -52.15 -13.65
CA THR A 306 -53.48 -53.21 -14.19
C THR A 306 -53.85 -52.91 -15.64
N ASP A 307 -54.11 -53.93 -16.46
CA ASP A 307 -54.47 -53.80 -17.89
C ASP A 307 -55.61 -52.82 -18.17
N ASP A 308 -56.50 -52.57 -17.19
CA ASP A 308 -57.61 -51.62 -17.27
C ASP A 308 -57.25 -50.16 -16.91
N ASN A 309 -55.99 -49.87 -16.57
CA ASN A 309 -55.52 -48.56 -16.08
C ASN A 309 -56.23 -48.02 -14.81
N THR A 310 -56.96 -48.87 -14.08
CA THR A 310 -57.80 -48.43 -12.95
C THR A 310 -57.15 -48.61 -11.58
N GLN A 311 -56.18 -49.52 -11.42
CA GLN A 311 -55.50 -49.77 -10.14
C GLN A 311 -53.98 -49.92 -10.29
N ILE A 312 -53.24 -49.31 -9.36
CA ILE A 312 -51.77 -49.39 -9.28
C ILE A 312 -51.38 -50.69 -8.58
N TYR A 313 -50.48 -51.48 -9.19
CA TYR A 313 -49.91 -52.63 -8.51
C TYR A 313 -49.01 -52.16 -7.37
N SER A 314 -49.36 -52.54 -6.12
CA SER A 314 -48.61 -52.14 -4.94
C SER A 314 -47.13 -52.55 -4.99
N GLN A 315 -46.82 -53.68 -5.63
CA GLN A 315 -45.45 -54.17 -5.77
C GLN A 315 -44.61 -53.34 -6.75
N GLY A 316 -45.17 -52.93 -7.90
CA GLY A 316 -44.47 -52.07 -8.85
C GLY A 316 -44.24 -50.66 -8.30
N TYR A 317 -45.23 -50.12 -7.57
CA TYR A 317 -45.09 -48.84 -6.88
C TYR A 317 -44.00 -48.85 -5.81
N LEU A 318 -43.93 -49.92 -5.00
CA LEU A 318 -42.88 -50.09 -3.99
C LEU A 318 -41.49 -50.19 -4.63
N ALA A 319 -41.34 -50.95 -5.72
CA ALA A 319 -40.07 -51.04 -6.45
C ALA A 319 -39.63 -49.68 -7.04
N LEU A 320 -40.58 -48.86 -7.50
CA LEU A 320 -40.27 -47.50 -7.95
C LEU A 320 -39.81 -46.61 -6.79
N MET A 321 -40.45 -46.72 -5.62
CA MET A 321 -40.05 -45.97 -4.44
C MET A 321 -38.68 -46.39 -3.92
N ASP A 322 -38.37 -47.69 -3.92
CA ASP A 322 -37.07 -48.22 -3.52
C ASP A 322 -35.96 -47.78 -4.48
N SER A 323 -36.21 -47.79 -5.79
CA SER A 323 -35.23 -47.34 -6.79
C SER A 323 -34.94 -45.84 -6.68
N ARG A 324 -35.95 -45.02 -6.37
CA ARG A 324 -35.78 -43.58 -6.10
C ARG A 324 -35.08 -43.32 -4.78
N ALA A 325 -35.39 -44.09 -3.74
CA ALA A 325 -34.70 -44.01 -2.45
C ALA A 325 -33.21 -44.37 -2.61
N LEU A 326 -32.88 -45.42 -3.37
CA LEU A 326 -31.51 -45.80 -3.68
C LEU A 326 -30.79 -44.72 -4.49
N ALA A 327 -31.43 -44.17 -5.53
CA ALA A 327 -30.88 -43.09 -6.34
C ALA A 327 -30.62 -41.83 -5.49
N ALA A 328 -31.53 -41.50 -4.57
CA ALA A 328 -31.36 -40.39 -3.64
C ALA A 328 -30.13 -40.59 -2.74
N LYS A 329 -29.92 -41.78 -2.19
CA LYS A 329 -28.73 -42.10 -1.38
C LYS A 329 -27.44 -42.00 -2.19
N LYS A 330 -27.43 -42.59 -3.39
CA LYS A 330 -26.29 -42.50 -4.33
C LYS A 330 -26.01 -41.05 -4.74
N SER A 331 -27.04 -40.21 -4.86
CA SER A 331 -26.90 -38.79 -5.23
C SER A 331 -26.07 -37.99 -4.22
N VAL A 332 -26.15 -38.32 -2.92
CA VAL A 332 -25.34 -37.66 -1.87
C VAL A 332 -23.85 -37.96 -2.08
N ALA A 333 -23.52 -39.22 -2.33
CA ALA A 333 -22.15 -39.63 -2.60
C ALA A 333 -21.63 -39.06 -3.93
N ILE A 334 -22.46 -39.07 -4.98
CA ILE A 334 -22.15 -38.46 -6.28
C ILE A 334 -21.89 -36.97 -6.12
N ASN A 335 -22.71 -36.23 -5.38
CA ASN A 335 -22.53 -34.79 -5.18
C ASN A 335 -21.21 -34.49 -4.45
N ALA A 336 -20.86 -35.29 -3.44
CA ALA A 336 -19.59 -35.14 -2.72
C ALA A 336 -18.39 -35.35 -3.66
N LEU A 337 -18.42 -36.40 -4.47
CA LEU A 337 -17.35 -36.72 -5.43
C LEU A 337 -17.29 -35.70 -6.58
N ALA A 338 -18.45 -35.27 -7.09
CA ALA A 338 -18.57 -34.25 -8.12
C ALA A 338 -18.03 -32.91 -7.64
N SER A 339 -18.23 -32.56 -6.37
CA SER A 339 -17.62 -31.36 -5.83
C SER A 339 -16.11 -31.47 -5.68
N ALA A 340 -15.58 -32.65 -5.34
CA ALA A 340 -14.13 -32.86 -5.28
C ALA A 340 -13.49 -32.74 -6.67
N ALA A 341 -14.16 -33.24 -7.71
CA ALA A 341 -13.74 -33.03 -9.11
C ALA A 341 -13.91 -31.57 -9.54
N GLY A 342 -15.02 -30.94 -9.17
CA GLY A 342 -15.33 -29.56 -9.55
C GLY A 342 -14.33 -28.55 -9.02
N ILE A 343 -13.83 -28.66 -7.77
CA ILE A 343 -12.80 -27.73 -7.25
C ILE A 343 -11.45 -27.86 -7.97
N LYS A 344 -11.22 -29.00 -8.63
CA LYS A 344 -10.05 -29.29 -9.45
C LYS A 344 -10.27 -29.03 -10.93
N ALA A 345 -11.49 -28.68 -11.34
CA ALA A 345 -11.78 -28.33 -12.72
C ALA A 345 -10.94 -27.12 -13.16
N LYS A 346 -10.56 -27.14 -14.43
CA LYS A 346 -9.75 -26.15 -15.10
C LYS A 346 -10.31 -24.73 -14.92
N GLY A 347 -9.42 -23.79 -14.65
CA GLY A 347 -9.75 -22.38 -14.47
C GLY A 347 -9.87 -21.61 -15.79
N PRO A 348 -10.27 -20.33 -15.73
CA PRO A 348 -10.24 -19.44 -16.89
C PRO A 348 -8.80 -19.07 -17.27
N GLU A 349 -8.60 -18.85 -18.56
CA GLU A 349 -7.32 -18.41 -19.15
C GLU A 349 -6.92 -16.99 -18.69
N GLY A 350 -5.61 -16.75 -18.60
CA GLY A 350 -5.04 -15.40 -18.42
C GLY A 350 -4.50 -15.06 -17.02
N VAL A 351 -4.77 -15.88 -16.00
CA VAL A 351 -4.28 -15.64 -14.62
C VAL A 351 -3.01 -16.44 -14.32
N ASP A 352 -2.79 -17.51 -15.07
CA ASP A 352 -1.67 -18.43 -14.86
C ASP A 352 -0.28 -17.80 -14.98
N PRO A 353 -0.01 -16.86 -15.91
CA PRO A 353 1.31 -16.23 -16.01
C PRO A 353 1.73 -15.53 -14.70
N TYR A 354 0.78 -14.95 -13.96
CA TYR A 354 1.05 -14.31 -12.68
C TYR A 354 1.37 -15.32 -11.57
N MET A 355 0.75 -16.49 -11.62
CA MET A 355 1.04 -17.58 -10.68
C MET A 355 2.39 -18.23 -10.98
N TYR A 356 2.75 -18.37 -12.26
CA TYR A 356 4.08 -18.83 -12.66
C TYR A 356 5.18 -17.87 -12.21
N ALA A 357 4.95 -16.56 -12.31
CA ALA A 357 5.90 -15.56 -11.80
C ALA A 357 6.14 -15.68 -10.29
N ILE A 358 5.11 -15.99 -9.49
CA ILE A 358 5.27 -16.21 -8.04
C ILE A 358 6.14 -17.43 -7.75
N ILE A 359 5.98 -18.51 -8.52
CA ILE A 359 6.75 -19.74 -8.35
C ILE A 359 8.20 -19.53 -8.81
N GLU A 360 8.39 -18.78 -9.89
CA GLU A 360 9.72 -18.40 -10.37
C GLU A 360 10.48 -17.55 -9.34
N GLN A 361 9.80 -16.59 -8.69
CA GLN A 361 10.37 -15.76 -7.63
C GLN A 361 10.88 -16.57 -6.42
N LEU A 362 10.27 -17.72 -6.13
CA LEU A 362 10.69 -18.61 -5.03
C LEU A 362 11.99 -19.37 -5.29
N GLY A 363 12.67 -19.11 -6.40
CA GLY A 363 14.00 -19.63 -6.67
C GLY A 363 14.01 -21.09 -7.14
N THR A 364 12.87 -21.65 -7.50
CA THR A 364 12.86 -22.92 -8.23
C THR A 364 13.30 -22.65 -9.65
N SER A 365 14.41 -23.24 -10.09
CA SER A 365 14.86 -23.25 -11.49
C SER A 365 13.96 -24.14 -12.38
N LEU A 366 12.65 -24.14 -12.09
CA LEU A 366 11.65 -24.89 -12.84
C LEU A 366 11.28 -24.05 -14.06
N THR A 367 11.37 -24.67 -15.23
CA THR A 367 10.86 -24.05 -16.45
C THR A 367 9.32 -23.95 -16.38
N PRO A 368 8.69 -22.98 -17.06
CA PRO A 368 7.23 -22.86 -17.09
C PRO A 368 6.52 -24.17 -17.49
N ALA A 369 7.15 -24.99 -18.34
CA ALA A 369 6.64 -26.30 -18.73
C ALA A 369 6.62 -27.32 -17.58
N GLN A 370 7.60 -27.29 -16.67
CA GLN A 370 7.62 -28.17 -15.49
C GLN A 370 6.60 -27.73 -14.44
N ILE A 371 6.36 -26.42 -14.33
CA ILE A 371 5.32 -25.88 -13.45
C ILE A 371 3.94 -26.27 -13.99
N GLU A 372 3.76 -26.21 -15.31
CA GLU A 372 2.54 -26.67 -15.99
C GLU A 372 2.31 -28.18 -15.81
N GLU A 373 3.36 -29.00 -15.79
CA GLU A 373 3.25 -30.43 -15.49
C GLU A 373 2.81 -30.68 -14.04
N MET A 374 3.29 -29.88 -13.08
CA MET A 374 2.93 -30.04 -11.67
C MET A 374 1.54 -29.49 -11.32
N LEU A 375 1.16 -28.35 -11.90
CA LEU A 375 -0.06 -27.62 -11.53
C LEU A 375 -1.19 -27.75 -12.57
N GLY A 376 -0.88 -28.28 -13.75
CA GLY A 376 -1.78 -28.34 -14.91
C GLY A 376 -1.88 -27.02 -15.67
N ARG A 377 -2.25 -27.08 -16.96
CA ARG A 377 -2.67 -25.91 -17.74
C ARG A 377 -3.95 -25.32 -17.17
N ASN A 378 -4.05 -24.00 -17.10
CA ASN A 378 -5.25 -23.30 -16.62
C ASN A 378 -5.61 -23.74 -15.20
N MET A 379 -4.76 -23.33 -14.24
CA MET A 379 -4.82 -23.76 -12.85
C MET A 379 -6.24 -23.75 -12.27
N SER A 380 -6.61 -24.85 -11.62
CA SER A 380 -7.87 -25.00 -10.94
C SER A 380 -8.02 -24.07 -9.74
N TYR A 381 -9.25 -23.95 -9.23
CA TYR A 381 -9.49 -23.25 -7.95
C TYR A 381 -8.61 -23.81 -6.83
N HIS A 382 -8.50 -25.13 -6.73
CA HIS A 382 -7.69 -25.81 -5.72
C HIS A 382 -6.20 -25.49 -5.86
N ALA A 383 -5.65 -25.57 -7.08
CA ALA A 383 -4.25 -25.26 -7.35
C ALA A 383 -3.91 -23.79 -7.02
N ARG A 384 -4.79 -22.84 -7.43
CA ARG A 384 -4.63 -21.41 -7.12
C ARG A 384 -4.64 -21.14 -5.63
N MET A 385 -5.50 -21.82 -4.87
CA MET A 385 -5.56 -21.65 -3.42
C MET A 385 -4.31 -22.20 -2.73
N GLU A 386 -3.76 -23.33 -3.19
CA GLU A 386 -2.50 -23.86 -2.67
C GLU A 386 -1.34 -22.89 -2.92
N VAL A 387 -1.24 -22.33 -4.13
CA VAL A 387 -0.21 -21.34 -4.46
C VAL A 387 -0.33 -20.10 -3.56
N LEU A 388 -1.53 -19.54 -3.41
CA LEU A 388 -1.75 -18.31 -2.65
C LEU A 388 -1.55 -18.47 -1.14
N THR A 389 -1.86 -19.65 -0.60
CA THR A 389 -1.85 -19.83 0.85
C THR A 389 -0.53 -20.39 1.37
N LYS A 390 0.10 -21.29 0.60
CA LYS A 390 1.33 -21.96 1.00
C LYS A 390 2.56 -21.34 0.33
N ILE A 391 2.54 -21.23 -0.99
CA ILE A 391 3.72 -20.90 -1.80
C ILE A 391 4.03 -19.40 -1.70
N ALA A 392 3.04 -18.53 -1.91
CA ALA A 392 3.23 -17.07 -1.91
C ALA A 392 3.69 -16.48 -0.55
N ASN A 393 3.48 -17.21 0.56
CA ASN A 393 3.89 -16.78 1.89
C ASN A 393 5.30 -17.26 2.29
N GLN A 394 5.94 -18.11 1.47
CA GLN A 394 7.29 -18.61 1.73
C GLN A 394 8.39 -17.74 1.11
N ASP A 395 8.01 -16.74 0.30
CA ASP A 395 8.96 -15.90 -0.40
C ASP A 395 9.71 -14.94 0.53
N VAL A 396 11.03 -14.79 0.29
CA VAL A 396 11.92 -13.97 1.11
C VAL A 396 11.64 -12.48 0.88
N ASP A 397 11.35 -12.05 -0.35
CA ASP A 397 11.02 -10.66 -0.66
C ASP A 397 9.67 -10.24 -0.04
N SER A 398 8.76 -11.20 0.02
CA SER A 398 7.53 -11.13 0.80
C SER A 398 7.79 -10.88 2.30
N ILE A 399 8.85 -11.45 2.88
CA ILE A 399 9.22 -11.25 4.29
C ILE A 399 9.98 -9.92 4.49
N THR A 400 10.88 -9.54 3.59
CA THR A 400 11.63 -8.28 3.68
C THR A 400 10.69 -7.08 3.55
N SER A 401 9.71 -7.14 2.64
CA SER A 401 8.70 -6.08 2.48
C SER A 401 7.80 -5.89 3.71
N LEU A 402 7.65 -6.92 4.56
CA LEU A 402 6.97 -6.80 5.86
C LEU A 402 7.81 -6.06 6.90
N MET A 403 9.14 -6.12 6.80
CA MET A 403 10.03 -5.41 7.72
C MET A 403 10.16 -3.92 7.39
N GLU A 404 9.97 -3.53 6.12
CA GLU A 404 10.19 -2.15 5.68
C GLU A 404 9.04 -1.19 6.03
N ASN A 405 7.78 -1.64 5.96
CA ASN A 405 6.61 -0.77 6.10
C ASN A 405 5.49 -1.37 6.98
N PRO A 406 5.26 -0.84 8.21
CA PRO A 406 4.25 -1.38 9.12
C PRO A 406 2.81 -1.25 8.57
N ASP A 407 2.53 -0.24 7.75
CA ASP A 407 1.20 -0.08 7.11
C ASP A 407 0.92 -1.21 6.10
N ASN A 408 1.96 -1.76 5.45
CA ASN A 408 1.81 -2.89 4.53
C ASN A 408 1.59 -4.20 5.29
N VAL A 409 2.13 -4.33 6.52
CA VAL A 409 1.82 -5.46 7.41
C VAL A 409 0.32 -5.51 7.68
N ALA A 410 -0.29 -4.38 8.08
CA ALA A 410 -1.73 -4.31 8.35
C ALA A 410 -2.58 -4.66 7.11
N ARG A 411 -2.16 -4.21 5.91
CA ARG A 411 -2.86 -4.56 4.65
C ARG A 411 -2.77 -6.04 4.32
N ARG A 412 -1.58 -6.63 4.53
CA ARG A 412 -1.37 -8.05 4.30
C ARG A 412 -2.13 -8.91 5.30
N ASP A 413 -2.19 -8.51 6.55
CA ASP A 413 -2.97 -9.18 7.58
C ASP A 413 -4.46 -9.27 7.18
N VAL A 414 -5.04 -8.16 6.70
CA VAL A 414 -6.40 -8.16 6.15
C VAL A 414 -6.54 -9.05 4.92
N ALA A 415 -5.54 -9.09 4.04
CA ALA A 415 -5.55 -9.96 2.86
C ALA A 415 -5.47 -11.46 3.23
N LEU A 416 -4.64 -11.81 4.21
CA LEU A 416 -4.54 -13.17 4.74
C LEU A 416 -5.81 -13.59 5.48
N LEU A 417 -6.40 -12.70 6.26
CA LEU A 417 -7.70 -12.91 6.90
C LEU A 417 -8.79 -13.15 5.85
N ALA A 418 -8.77 -12.43 4.73
CA ALA A 418 -9.72 -12.66 3.63
C ALA A 418 -9.54 -14.06 3.00
N LEU A 419 -8.30 -14.49 2.75
CA LEU A 419 -8.02 -15.84 2.26
C LEU A 419 -8.43 -16.92 3.29
N GLU A 420 -8.18 -16.69 4.57
CA GLU A 420 -8.60 -17.59 5.65
C GLU A 420 -10.14 -17.71 5.71
N LEU A 421 -10.88 -16.61 5.54
CA LEU A 421 -12.33 -16.63 5.49
C LEU A 421 -12.85 -17.44 4.31
N ILE A 422 -12.21 -17.34 3.15
CA ILE A 422 -12.52 -18.15 1.97
C ILE A 422 -12.29 -19.64 2.28
N GLN A 423 -11.11 -19.99 2.82
CA GLN A 423 -10.78 -21.36 3.20
C GLN A 423 -11.75 -21.91 4.25
N LYS A 424 -12.10 -21.14 5.28
CA LYS A 424 -13.09 -21.54 6.30
C LYS A 424 -14.46 -21.79 5.70
N SER A 425 -14.89 -20.98 4.74
CA SER A 425 -16.13 -21.20 4.00
C SER A 425 -16.09 -22.54 3.25
N ASP A 426 -14.98 -22.84 2.57
CA ASP A 426 -14.81 -24.11 1.84
C ASP A 426 -14.74 -25.31 2.77
N THR A 427 -13.98 -25.21 3.87
CA THR A 427 -13.91 -26.21 4.93
C THR A 427 -15.30 -26.50 5.51
N ARG A 428 -16.12 -25.47 5.74
CA ARG A 428 -17.51 -25.65 6.18
C ARG A 428 -18.34 -26.42 5.14
N ARG A 429 -18.20 -26.11 3.84
CA ARG A 429 -18.90 -26.85 2.77
C ARG A 429 -18.47 -28.32 2.74
N ILE A 430 -17.19 -28.61 2.93
CA ILE A 430 -16.66 -29.97 3.04
C ILE A 430 -17.26 -30.67 4.26
N PHE A 431 -17.26 -30.03 5.44
CA PHE A 431 -17.83 -30.61 6.65
C PHE A 431 -19.30 -30.98 6.49
N ASN A 432 -20.10 -30.09 5.90
CA ASN A 432 -21.51 -30.38 5.61
C ASN A 432 -21.66 -31.62 4.71
N ARG A 433 -20.81 -31.78 3.68
CA ARG A 433 -20.85 -32.95 2.80
C ARG A 433 -20.42 -34.21 3.53
N THR A 434 -19.38 -34.14 4.38
CA THR A 434 -18.94 -35.28 5.19
C THR A 434 -19.98 -35.69 6.22
N GLU A 435 -20.73 -34.73 6.78
CA GLU A 435 -21.85 -35.01 7.68
C GLU A 435 -22.99 -35.71 6.93
N MET A 436 -23.34 -35.23 5.73
CA MET A 436 -24.35 -35.87 4.88
C MET A 436 -23.94 -37.29 4.47
N THR A 437 -22.69 -37.51 4.07
CA THR A 437 -22.23 -38.87 3.69
C THR A 437 -22.16 -39.79 4.90
N ALA A 438 -21.72 -39.31 6.07
CA ALA A 438 -21.73 -40.08 7.31
C ALA A 438 -23.15 -40.45 7.76
N ALA A 439 -24.11 -39.52 7.65
CA ALA A 439 -25.52 -39.78 7.94
C ALA A 439 -26.09 -40.85 7.01
N MET A 440 -25.75 -40.81 5.72
CA MET A 440 -26.14 -41.85 4.75
C MET A 440 -25.52 -43.22 5.07
N MET A 441 -24.25 -43.27 5.48
CA MET A 441 -23.60 -44.51 5.92
C MET A 441 -24.26 -45.09 7.17
N LEU A 442 -24.66 -44.24 8.11
CA LEU A 442 -25.40 -44.65 9.30
C LEU A 442 -26.77 -45.20 8.91
N GLU A 443 -27.48 -44.53 8.00
CA GLU A 443 -28.79 -44.97 7.52
C GLU A 443 -28.71 -46.34 6.84
N THR A 444 -27.71 -46.59 5.99
CA THR A 444 -27.54 -47.91 5.35
C THR A 444 -27.18 -49.00 6.35
N ALA A 445 -26.38 -48.69 7.37
CA ALA A 445 -26.09 -49.61 8.47
C ALA A 445 -27.35 -49.94 9.30
N LEU A 446 -28.17 -48.92 9.62
CA LEU A 446 -29.42 -49.10 10.35
C LEU A 446 -30.44 -49.93 9.56
N MET A 447 -30.56 -49.70 8.24
CA MET A 447 -31.44 -50.50 7.39
C MET A 447 -31.04 -51.97 7.40
N ARG A 448 -29.73 -52.27 7.32
CA ARG A 448 -29.23 -53.64 7.40
C ARG A 448 -29.57 -54.32 8.73
N GLU A 449 -29.45 -53.59 9.85
CA GLU A 449 -29.85 -54.12 11.16
C GLU A 449 -31.37 -54.28 11.29
N GLN A 450 -32.16 -53.37 10.73
CA GLN A 450 -33.62 -53.48 10.69
C GLN A 450 -34.07 -54.68 9.86
N GLU A 451 -33.48 -54.93 8.71
CA GLU A 451 -33.70 -56.14 7.91
C GLU A 451 -33.34 -57.41 8.68
N ARG A 452 -32.20 -57.40 9.39
CA ARG A 452 -31.80 -58.52 10.25
C ARG A 452 -32.81 -58.79 11.35
N LEU A 453 -33.26 -57.75 12.06
CA LEU A 453 -34.23 -57.87 13.15
C LEU A 453 -35.62 -58.29 12.64
N THR A 454 -36.08 -57.72 11.53
CA THR A 454 -37.37 -58.12 10.92
C THR A 454 -37.32 -59.56 10.42
N GLY A 455 -36.18 -60.03 9.90
CA GLY A 455 -35.94 -61.43 9.57
C GLY A 455 -35.98 -62.37 10.78
N ILE A 456 -35.46 -61.93 11.94
CA ILE A 456 -35.51 -62.69 13.19
C ILE A 456 -36.91 -62.68 13.82
N ILE A 457 -37.64 -61.56 13.73
CA ILE A 457 -39.00 -61.40 14.27
C ILE A 457 -40.06 -62.08 13.39
N LYS A 458 -39.75 -62.34 12.12
CA LYS A 458 -40.57 -63.19 11.22
C LYS A 458 -40.05 -64.64 11.14
N PRO A 459 -40.06 -65.47 12.19
CA PRO A 459 -40.12 -66.90 11.99
C PRO A 459 -41.61 -67.31 11.88
N THR A 460 -41.91 -68.25 10.98
CA THR A 460 -43.15 -69.05 10.93
C THR A 460 -44.47 -68.41 10.48
N THR A 461 -44.53 -67.94 9.23
CA THR A 461 -45.64 -68.36 8.35
C THR A 461 -45.04 -68.74 7.01
N GLY A 462 -44.97 -70.05 6.74
CA GLY A 462 -44.30 -70.61 5.58
C GLY A 462 -44.81 -70.00 4.27
N SER A 463 -43.92 -69.32 3.57
CA SER A 463 -44.01 -69.13 2.13
C SER A 463 -42.60 -68.84 1.63
N ASN A 464 -41.97 -69.87 1.06
CA ASN A 464 -40.76 -69.74 0.25
C ASN A 464 -40.94 -68.59 -0.75
N ARG A 465 -40.26 -67.47 -0.53
CA ARG A 465 -39.90 -66.55 -1.60
C ARG A 465 -38.39 -66.60 -1.70
N SER A 466 -37.92 -67.43 -2.63
CA SER A 466 -36.57 -67.41 -3.16
C SER A 466 -36.24 -65.99 -3.61
N GLY A 467 -35.26 -65.39 -2.92
CA GLY A 467 -34.66 -64.14 -3.33
C GLY A 467 -33.91 -64.32 -4.64
N ALA A 468 -34.37 -63.59 -5.65
CA ALA A 468 -33.61 -63.23 -6.83
C ALA A 468 -34.06 -61.81 -7.19
N PHE A 469 -33.35 -60.82 -6.64
CA PHE A 469 -33.19 -59.49 -7.19
C PHE A 469 -31.80 -59.02 -6.82
#